data_AF-Q5D925-F1
#
_entry.id   AF-Q5D925-F1
#
_cell.length_a   1.000
_cell.length_b   1.000
_cell.length_c   1.000
_cell.angle_alpha   90.00
_cell.angle_beta   90.00
_cell.angle_gamma   90.00
#
_symmetry.space_group_name_H-M   'P 1'
#
loop_
_entity.id
_entity.type
_entity.pdbx_description
1 polymer ?
#
loop_
_entity_poly.entity_id
_entity_poly.type
_entity_poly.pdbx_seq_one_letter_code
_entity_poly.pdbx_strand_id
1 'polypeptide(L)'
;MSSFRMAGRVVGQLSRINLCAFKQFGDRWISTTSALKAAVPEFSSILEERILGQTLQTNLEETGRVLSIGDGIARVYGLKNIQAEEMVEFSSGLKGMALNLERDNVGVVVFGNDKLIREGDIVKRAGSIVDVPVGEELLGRVVDALGTPIDGAGAINTKTRQRVGVKAPGIIPRISVREPMQTGIKAVDSLVPIGRGQRELIIGRSSDR
;
A
#
# COMPACT_ATOMS: atom_id res chain seq x y z
N MET A 1 20.93 -47.58 -72.70
CA MET A 1 21.76 -46.63 -73.49
C MET A 1 22.38 -45.65 -72.52
N SER A 2 23.71 -45.55 -72.60
CA SER A 2 24.60 -44.46 -72.16
C SER A 2 24.44 -43.90 -70.74
N SER A 3 25.47 -43.65 -69.95
CA SER A 3 26.93 -43.88 -69.97
C SER A 3 27.35 -43.11 -68.72
N PHE A 4 27.89 -43.75 -67.69
CA PHE A 4 29.33 -43.82 -67.47
C PHE A 4 30.01 -42.45 -67.34
N ARG A 5 30.41 -42.08 -66.11
CA ARG A 5 31.80 -42.03 -65.59
C ARG A 5 31.80 -41.29 -64.23
N MET A 6 32.21 -41.94 -63.13
CA MET A 6 33.61 -42.20 -62.70
C MET A 6 34.33 -40.89 -62.40
N ALA A 7 35.13 -40.68 -61.35
CA ALA A 7 35.79 -41.47 -60.30
C ALA A 7 36.45 -40.41 -59.38
N GLY A 8 37.11 -40.68 -58.25
CA GLY A 8 37.50 -41.89 -57.55
C GLY A 8 37.56 -41.59 -56.04
N ARG A 9 37.47 -42.54 -55.12
CA ARG A 9 38.19 -43.80 -54.90
C ARG A 9 39.62 -43.61 -54.36
N VAL A 10 39.78 -44.19 -53.16
CA VAL A 10 41.00 -44.76 -52.51
C VAL A 10 42.03 -43.70 -52.08
N VAL A 11 42.69 -43.74 -50.92
CA VAL A 11 43.27 -44.80 -50.08
C VAL A 11 43.47 -44.12 -48.70
N GLY A 12 43.41 -44.72 -47.51
CA GLY A 12 43.34 -46.10 -47.04
C GLY A 12 43.67 -46.09 -45.54
N GLN A 13 43.30 -47.18 -44.86
CA GLN A 13 44.14 -47.89 -43.87
C GLN A 13 44.58 -47.09 -42.61
N LEU A 14 44.35 -47.53 -41.38
CA LEU A 14 44.56 -48.87 -40.84
C LEU A 14 44.07 -48.91 -39.37
N SER A 15 43.51 -50.06 -39.00
CA SER A 15 43.61 -50.76 -37.70
C SER A 15 43.38 -50.03 -36.36
N ARG A 16 42.30 -50.47 -35.68
CA ARG A 16 42.27 -51.07 -34.32
C ARG A 16 43.39 -50.67 -33.36
N ILE A 17 43.02 -50.25 -32.15
CA ILE A 17 43.39 -50.86 -30.84
C ILE A 17 42.57 -50.16 -29.75
N ASN A 18 41.87 -50.94 -28.93
CA ASN A 18 41.36 -50.52 -27.63
C ASN A 18 42.54 -50.32 -26.68
N LEU A 19 42.68 -49.16 -26.06
CA LEU A 19 43.28 -49.08 -24.72
C LEU A 19 42.78 -47.83 -23.99
N CYS A 20 42.23 -48.10 -22.81
CA CYS A 20 41.75 -47.15 -21.83
C CYS A 20 42.91 -46.27 -21.32
N ALA A 21 42.79 -44.95 -21.42
CA ALA A 21 43.61 -44.00 -20.65
C ALA A 21 42.93 -42.63 -20.54
N PHE A 22 42.20 -42.45 -19.44
CA PHE A 22 42.40 -41.36 -18.48
C PHE A 22 42.55 -39.91 -19.00
N LYS A 23 41.47 -39.12 -18.85
CA LYS A 23 41.38 -37.64 -18.68
C LYS A 23 41.98 -36.79 -19.83
N GLN A 24 41.33 -35.76 -20.36
CA GLN A 24 40.91 -34.57 -19.63
C GLN A 24 40.06 -33.66 -20.55
N PHE A 25 39.11 -32.97 -19.92
CA PHE A 25 38.73 -31.57 -20.14
C PHE A 25 38.59 -31.02 -21.56
N GLY A 26 37.37 -30.60 -21.89
CA GLY A 26 37.11 -29.65 -22.97
C GLY A 26 35.65 -29.62 -23.40
N ASP A 27 34.95 -28.58 -22.95
CA ASP A 27 33.79 -27.95 -23.61
C ASP A 27 32.55 -28.78 -23.93
N ARG A 28 31.52 -28.59 -23.10
CA ARG A 28 30.16 -28.44 -23.65
C ARG A 28 29.27 -27.57 -22.77
N TRP A 29 29.20 -26.30 -23.17
CA TRP A 29 28.03 -25.45 -22.98
C TRP A 29 26.79 -26.11 -23.61
N ILE A 30 25.66 -26.08 -22.90
CA ILE A 30 24.39 -25.42 -23.30
C ILE A 30 23.33 -25.77 -22.24
N SER A 31 23.20 -24.83 -21.30
CA SER A 31 21.99 -24.33 -20.65
C SER A 31 20.69 -25.14 -20.75
N THR A 32 20.26 -25.67 -19.61
CA THR A 32 18.84 -25.62 -19.19
C THR A 32 18.80 -25.40 -17.68
N THR A 33 18.87 -24.14 -17.27
CA THR A 33 18.24 -23.71 -16.03
C THR A 33 17.35 -22.54 -16.40
N SER A 34 16.05 -22.79 -16.34
CA SER A 34 15.00 -21.79 -16.47
C SER A 34 15.35 -20.59 -15.59
N ALA A 35 15.67 -19.48 -16.23
CA ALA A 35 15.83 -18.19 -15.60
C ALA A 35 14.47 -17.83 -14.96
N LEU A 36 14.39 -17.97 -13.64
CA LEU A 36 13.44 -17.20 -12.85
C LEU A 36 13.77 -15.73 -13.10
N LYS A 37 13.00 -15.08 -13.95
CA LYS A 37 12.89 -13.62 -13.98
C LYS A 37 12.37 -13.20 -12.61
N ALA A 38 13.30 -12.99 -11.67
CA ALA A 38 13.00 -12.30 -10.45
C ALA A 38 12.64 -10.87 -10.83
N ALA A 39 11.37 -10.51 -10.66
CA ALA A 39 10.91 -9.13 -10.71
C ALA A 39 11.50 -8.39 -9.50
N VAL A 40 12.76 -7.96 -9.63
CA VAL A 40 13.48 -7.20 -8.59
C VAL A 40 14.37 -6.12 -9.21
N PRO A 41 13.87 -5.24 -10.10
CA PRO A 41 14.65 -4.09 -10.53
C PRO A 41 14.78 -3.02 -9.42
N GLU A 42 13.81 -2.95 -8.49
CA GLU A 42 13.76 -1.86 -7.49
C GLU A 42 14.50 -2.18 -6.18
N PHE A 43 14.58 -3.44 -5.73
CA PHE A 43 15.45 -3.71 -4.57
C PHE A 43 16.93 -3.64 -4.93
N SER A 44 17.31 -3.94 -6.18
CA SER A 44 18.71 -3.78 -6.61
C SER A 44 19.10 -2.32 -6.66
N SER A 45 18.24 -1.42 -7.18
CA SER A 45 18.50 0.02 -7.20
C SER A 45 18.64 0.60 -5.79
N ILE A 46 17.80 0.17 -4.84
CA ILE A 46 17.89 0.58 -3.43
C ILE A 46 19.20 0.08 -2.76
N LEU A 47 19.64 -1.14 -3.08
CA LEU A 47 20.89 -1.70 -2.55
C LEU A 47 22.12 -1.01 -3.16
N GLU A 48 22.09 -0.71 -4.46
CA GLU A 48 23.12 0.05 -5.15
C GLU A 48 23.23 1.47 -4.59
N GLU A 49 22.10 2.16 -4.37
CA GLU A 49 22.05 3.47 -3.70
C GLU A 49 22.68 3.43 -2.30
N ARG A 50 22.44 2.36 -1.51
CA ARG A 50 23.06 2.19 -0.18
C ARG A 50 24.58 2.00 -0.24
N ILE A 51 25.09 1.35 -1.28
CA ILE A 51 26.53 1.10 -1.46
C ILE A 51 27.24 2.36 -1.97
N LEU A 52 26.58 3.15 -2.83
CA LEU A 52 27.15 4.35 -3.46
C LEU A 52 26.99 5.62 -2.61
N GLY A 53 25.99 5.70 -1.71
CA GLY A 53 25.54 6.94 -1.09
C GLY A 53 25.96 7.18 0.37
N GLN A 54 27.26 7.30 0.67
CA GLN A 54 27.71 8.01 1.88
C GLN A 54 27.70 9.53 1.60
N THR A 55 26.54 10.21 1.66
CA THR A 55 26.39 11.69 1.91
C THR A 55 25.00 12.30 1.63
N LEU A 56 23.93 11.54 1.31
CA LEU A 56 22.58 12.12 1.09
C LEU A 56 21.61 11.86 2.25
N GLN A 57 22.01 12.15 3.49
CA GLN A 57 21.21 11.78 4.67
C GLN A 57 20.01 12.71 4.95
N THR A 58 19.96 13.93 4.41
CA THR A 58 19.06 14.97 4.93
C THR A 58 17.63 14.97 4.39
N ASN A 59 17.33 14.33 3.25
CA ASN A 59 15.96 14.32 2.68
C ASN A 59 15.28 12.93 2.65
N LEU A 60 16.02 11.85 2.93
CA LEU A 60 15.49 10.48 2.92
C LEU A 60 14.70 10.13 4.20
N GLU A 61 14.81 10.94 5.27
CA GLU A 61 14.09 10.67 6.52
C GLU A 61 12.59 10.97 6.43
N GLU A 62 12.22 11.94 5.59
CA GLU A 62 10.84 12.44 5.45
C GLU A 62 10.13 11.95 4.18
N THR A 63 10.88 11.37 3.26
CA THR A 63 10.39 10.91 1.96
C THR A 63 10.56 9.39 1.86
N GLY A 64 9.60 8.73 1.22
CA GLY A 64 9.64 7.30 0.91
C GLY A 64 9.35 7.03 -0.56
N ARG A 65 9.60 5.79 -0.98
CA ARG A 65 9.23 5.26 -2.31
C ARG A 65 8.27 4.10 -2.17
N VAL A 66 7.22 4.06 -2.98
CA VAL A 66 6.29 2.92 -3.03
C VAL A 66 7.01 1.72 -3.63
N LEU A 67 7.04 0.60 -2.90
CA LEU A 67 7.57 -0.68 -3.38
C LEU A 67 6.51 -1.46 -4.16
N SER A 68 5.29 -1.50 -3.61
CA SER A 68 4.17 -2.25 -4.18
C SER A 68 2.86 -1.65 -3.68
N ILE A 69 1.80 -1.80 -4.47
CA ILE A 69 0.44 -1.44 -4.09
C ILE A 69 -0.52 -2.55 -4.45
N GLY A 70 -1.47 -2.84 -3.57
CA GLY A 70 -2.53 -3.82 -3.81
C GLY A 70 -3.65 -3.67 -2.78
N ASP A 71 -4.89 -3.81 -3.24
CA ASP A 71 -6.10 -3.75 -2.41
C ASP A 71 -6.18 -2.50 -1.49
N GLY A 72 -5.74 -1.34 -2.00
CA GLY A 72 -5.70 -0.10 -1.22
C GLY A 72 -4.59 -0.01 -0.15
N ILE A 73 -3.65 -0.96 -0.13
CA ILE A 73 -2.49 -0.96 0.77
C ILE A 73 -1.22 -0.74 -0.05
N ALA A 74 -0.48 0.31 0.27
CA ALA A 74 0.83 0.59 -0.29
C ALA A 74 1.94 0.21 0.70
N ARG A 75 2.94 -0.53 0.23
CA ARG A 75 4.19 -0.75 0.97
C ARG A 75 5.19 0.30 0.57
N VAL A 76 5.65 1.09 1.52
CA VAL A 76 6.56 2.21 1.27
C VAL A 76 7.90 1.94 1.95
N TYR A 77 8.98 2.08 1.20
CA TYR A 77 10.34 2.06 1.72
C TYR A 77 10.77 3.48 2.13
N GLY A 78 11.45 3.61 3.27
CA GLY A 78 11.91 4.89 3.80
C GLY A 78 11.03 5.38 4.95
N LEU A 79 10.72 6.69 4.98
CA LEU A 79 9.87 7.31 6.01
C LEU A 79 10.36 7.03 7.45
N LYS A 80 11.66 7.10 7.71
CA LYS A 80 12.29 6.65 8.96
C LYS A 80 11.70 7.25 10.24
N ASN A 81 11.24 8.49 10.17
CA ASN A 81 10.72 9.22 11.34
C ASN A 81 9.18 9.19 11.45
N ILE A 82 8.49 8.36 10.65
CA ILE A 82 7.02 8.31 10.64
C ILE A 82 6.45 7.71 11.94
N GLN A 83 5.32 8.26 12.36
CA GLN A 83 4.55 7.78 13.50
C GLN A 83 3.40 6.88 13.05
N ALA A 84 2.93 6.02 13.96
CA ALA A 84 1.71 5.27 13.72
C ALA A 84 0.52 6.23 13.62
N GLU A 85 -0.42 5.94 12.73
CA GLU A 85 -1.59 6.78 12.44
C GLU A 85 -1.21 8.17 11.89
N GLU A 86 -0.01 8.33 11.33
CA GLU A 86 0.39 9.55 10.66
C GLU A 86 -0.15 9.61 9.23
N MET A 87 -0.55 10.81 8.81
CA MET A 87 -0.93 11.11 7.44
C MET A 87 0.29 11.16 6.52
N VAL A 88 0.13 10.59 5.34
CA VAL A 88 1.09 10.70 4.24
C VAL A 88 0.40 11.17 2.97
N GLU A 89 1.17 11.79 2.09
CA GLU A 89 0.72 12.27 0.80
C GLU A 89 1.54 11.62 -0.30
N PHE A 90 0.84 11.04 -1.27
CA PHE A 90 1.43 10.47 -2.47
C PHE A 90 1.66 11.56 -3.51
N SER A 91 2.64 11.35 -4.39
CA SER A 91 2.88 12.27 -5.52
C SER A 91 1.67 12.50 -6.43
N SER A 92 0.70 11.57 -6.43
CA SER A 92 -0.59 11.68 -7.12
C SER A 92 -1.59 12.63 -6.45
N GLY A 93 -1.27 13.18 -5.27
CA GLY A 93 -2.15 14.01 -4.45
C GLY A 93 -3.13 13.21 -3.59
N LEU A 94 -3.09 11.88 -3.67
CA LEU A 94 -3.84 11.03 -2.76
C LEU A 94 -3.23 11.06 -1.37
N LYS A 95 -4.07 10.87 -0.37
CA LYS A 95 -3.65 10.79 1.02
C LYS A 95 -3.67 9.35 1.49
N GLY A 96 -2.89 9.05 2.52
CA GLY A 96 -2.93 7.76 3.19
C GLY A 96 -2.59 7.89 4.66
N MET A 97 -2.73 6.78 5.37
CA MET A 97 -2.39 6.67 6.79
C MET A 97 -1.43 5.51 7.01
N ALA A 98 -0.36 5.76 7.75
CA ALA A 98 0.57 4.72 8.19
C ALA A 98 -0.08 3.85 9.27
N LEU A 99 -0.23 2.55 9.00
CA LEU A 99 -0.75 1.57 9.96
C LEU A 99 0.35 0.73 10.58
N ASN A 100 1.18 0.11 9.73
CA ASN A 100 2.20 -0.83 10.18
C ASN A 100 3.59 -0.24 9.97
N LEU A 101 4.42 -0.25 11.01
CA LEU A 101 5.79 0.24 10.97
C LEU A 101 6.74 -0.94 11.10
N GLU A 102 7.30 -1.39 9.98
CA GLU A 102 8.37 -2.39 9.97
C GLU A 102 9.74 -1.69 9.90
N ARG A 103 10.83 -2.45 10.09
CA ARG A 103 12.19 -1.89 10.08
C ARG A 103 12.59 -1.32 8.72
N ASP A 104 12.17 -1.99 7.65
CA ASP A 104 12.57 -1.67 6.29
C ASP A 104 11.42 -1.16 5.42
N ASN A 105 10.17 -1.31 5.87
CA ASN A 105 9.00 -0.86 5.13
C ASN A 105 7.92 -0.30 6.06
N VAL A 106 7.01 0.47 5.49
CA VAL A 106 5.84 1.03 6.16
C VAL A 106 4.61 0.64 5.36
N GLY A 107 3.63 0.06 6.04
CA GLY A 107 2.32 -0.23 5.49
C GLY A 107 1.43 1.00 5.57
N VAL A 108 1.07 1.56 4.43
CA VAL A 108 0.19 2.72 4.29
C VAL A 108 -1.13 2.31 3.68
N VAL A 109 -2.24 2.63 4.33
CA VAL A 109 -3.58 2.53 3.72
C VAL A 109 -3.85 3.78 2.91
N VAL A 110 -4.21 3.59 1.65
CA VAL A 110 -4.53 4.68 0.73
C VAL A 110 -5.99 5.10 0.91
N PHE A 111 -6.20 6.41 1.05
CA PHE A 111 -7.53 7.00 1.03
C PHE A 111 -7.87 7.45 -0.39
N GLY A 112 -8.72 6.67 -1.05
CA GLY A 112 -9.19 6.94 -2.41
C GLY A 112 -8.88 5.81 -3.37
N ASN A 113 -8.65 6.16 -4.64
CA ASN A 113 -8.46 5.20 -5.73
C ASN A 113 -6.98 4.81 -5.87
N ASP A 114 -6.65 3.58 -5.48
CA ASP A 114 -5.30 3.01 -5.51
C ASP A 114 -4.69 2.94 -6.93
N LYS A 115 -5.52 2.87 -7.98
CA LYS A 115 -5.06 2.79 -9.39
C LYS A 115 -4.21 3.98 -9.86
N LEU A 116 -4.27 5.10 -9.14
CA LEU A 116 -3.52 6.31 -9.48
C LEU A 116 -2.08 6.28 -8.95
N ILE A 117 -1.75 5.34 -8.06
CA ILE A 117 -0.41 5.19 -7.47
C ILE A 117 0.32 4.07 -8.21
N ARG A 118 1.59 4.28 -8.47
CA ARG A 118 2.48 3.31 -9.11
C ARG A 118 3.66 2.96 -8.22
N GLU A 119 4.30 1.83 -8.53
CA GLU A 119 5.58 1.47 -7.92
C GLU A 119 6.63 2.53 -8.29
N GLY A 120 7.47 2.87 -7.31
CA GLY A 120 8.46 3.94 -7.42
C GLY A 120 7.94 5.34 -7.08
N ASP A 121 6.62 5.52 -6.92
CA ASP A 121 6.05 6.83 -6.57
C ASP A 121 6.60 7.35 -5.25
N ILE A 122 6.77 8.67 -5.20
CA ILE A 122 7.27 9.36 -4.02
C ILE A 122 6.12 9.56 -3.03
N VAL A 123 6.40 9.23 -1.78
CA VAL A 123 5.50 9.45 -0.63
C VAL A 123 6.15 10.43 0.31
N LYS A 124 5.40 11.45 0.73
CA LYS A 124 5.85 12.46 1.68
C LYS A 124 5.05 12.36 2.96
N ARG A 125 5.69 12.65 4.07
CA ARG A 125 5.02 12.78 5.36
C ARG A 125 4.29 14.10 5.47
N ALA A 126 3.10 14.08 6.05
CA ALA A 126 2.38 15.30 6.40
C ALA A 126 2.74 15.81 7.83
N GLY A 127 3.41 15.00 8.66
CA GLY A 127 3.82 15.38 10.02
C GLY A 127 2.66 15.50 11.02
N SER A 128 1.45 15.16 10.59
CA SER A 128 0.22 15.22 11.39
C SER A 128 -0.37 13.83 11.54
N ILE A 129 -0.71 13.46 12.78
CA ILE A 129 -1.57 12.30 13.06
C ILE A 129 -2.94 12.57 12.42
N VAL A 130 -3.60 11.52 11.94
CA VAL A 130 -4.90 11.63 11.25
C VAL A 130 -5.85 12.53 12.02
N ASP A 131 -6.15 13.66 11.38
CA ASP A 131 -7.02 14.71 11.88
C ASP A 131 -8.05 15.10 10.82
N VAL A 132 -9.17 15.61 11.29
CA VAL A 132 -10.29 16.06 10.46
C VAL A 132 -10.68 17.47 10.87
N PRO A 133 -11.13 18.29 9.91
CA PRO A 133 -11.71 19.59 10.24
C PRO A 133 -12.97 19.39 11.09
N VAL A 134 -13.16 20.25 12.09
CA VAL A 134 -14.34 20.25 12.96
C VAL A 134 -14.84 21.68 13.15
N GLY A 135 -16.15 21.85 13.23
CA GLY A 135 -16.78 23.15 13.44
C GLY A 135 -18.25 23.16 13.05
N GLU A 136 -18.93 24.22 13.44
CA GLU A 136 -20.33 24.46 13.05
C GLU A 136 -20.47 24.67 11.54
N GLU A 137 -19.38 25.02 10.84
CA GLU A 137 -19.37 25.20 9.38
C GLU A 137 -19.68 23.90 8.60
N LEU A 138 -19.60 22.74 9.26
CA LEU A 138 -19.94 21.44 8.68
C LEU A 138 -21.45 21.14 8.70
N LEU A 139 -22.25 21.87 9.49
CA LEU A 139 -23.67 21.60 9.62
C LEU A 139 -24.39 21.76 8.28
N GLY A 140 -25.11 20.72 7.86
CA GLY A 140 -25.86 20.69 6.60
C GLY A 140 -25.01 20.43 5.34
N ARG A 141 -23.70 20.22 5.48
CA ARG A 141 -22.81 19.87 4.38
C ARG A 141 -22.71 18.35 4.20
N VAL A 142 -22.37 17.91 3.00
CA VAL A 142 -21.99 16.52 2.73
C VAL A 142 -20.48 16.45 2.55
N VAL A 143 -19.83 15.72 3.44
CA VAL A 143 -18.37 15.61 3.49
C VAL A 143 -17.93 14.16 3.41
N ASP A 144 -16.75 13.94 2.84
CA ASP A 144 -16.03 12.68 2.89
C ASP A 144 -15.41 12.44 4.29
N ALA A 145 -14.91 11.23 4.55
CA ALA A 145 -14.29 10.81 5.81
C ALA A 145 -13.10 11.69 6.23
N LEU A 146 -12.38 12.30 5.27
CA LEU A 146 -11.29 13.25 5.55
C LEU A 146 -11.78 14.70 5.78
N GLY A 147 -13.10 14.94 5.74
CA GLY A 147 -13.72 16.25 5.89
C GLY A 147 -13.68 17.13 4.64
N THR A 148 -13.43 16.54 3.47
CA THR A 148 -13.48 17.27 2.19
C THR A 148 -14.93 17.32 1.69
N PRO A 149 -15.46 18.50 1.29
CA PRO A 149 -16.85 18.60 0.80
C PRO A 149 -17.03 17.89 -0.54
N ILE A 150 -18.12 17.13 -0.66
CA ILE A 150 -18.53 16.42 -1.89
C ILE A 150 -19.87 16.88 -2.43
N ASP A 151 -20.49 17.87 -1.78
CA ASP A 151 -21.79 18.46 -2.15
C ASP A 151 -21.73 19.49 -3.28
N GLY A 152 -20.54 19.89 -3.74
CA GLY A 152 -20.36 20.91 -4.78
C GLY A 152 -20.69 22.34 -4.34
N ALA A 153 -20.99 22.58 -3.06
CA ALA A 153 -21.34 23.90 -2.52
C ALA A 153 -20.12 24.77 -2.15
N GLY A 154 -18.95 24.48 -2.73
CA GLY A 154 -17.69 25.18 -2.47
C GLY A 154 -16.92 24.68 -1.25
N ALA A 155 -15.80 25.33 -0.94
CA ALA A 155 -14.93 24.95 0.18
C ALA A 155 -15.56 25.24 1.55
N ILE A 156 -15.20 24.45 2.57
CA ILE A 156 -15.62 24.67 3.96
C ILE A 156 -14.48 25.35 4.71
N ASN A 157 -14.75 26.51 5.30
CA ASN A 157 -13.77 27.28 6.06
C ASN A 157 -13.83 26.93 7.55
N THR A 158 -13.40 25.73 7.92
CA THR A 158 -13.28 25.33 9.34
C THR A 158 -12.05 25.95 10.00
N LYS A 159 -12.21 26.45 11.22
CA LYS A 159 -11.11 27.08 11.98
C LYS A 159 -10.22 26.09 12.73
N THR A 160 -10.77 24.92 13.07
CA THR A 160 -10.13 23.96 13.97
C THR A 160 -10.06 22.58 13.32
N ARG A 161 -9.00 21.85 13.62
CA ARG A 161 -8.85 20.43 13.27
C ARG A 161 -8.71 19.61 14.55
N GLN A 162 -9.30 18.42 14.58
CA GLN A 162 -9.24 17.52 15.71
C GLN A 162 -8.78 16.13 15.26
N ARG A 163 -7.92 15.49 16.06
CA ARG A 163 -7.47 14.12 15.81
C ARG A 163 -8.64 13.15 15.87
N VAL A 164 -8.62 12.13 15.03
CA VAL A 164 -9.67 11.09 15.01
C VAL A 164 -9.53 10.17 16.23
N GLY A 165 -8.31 9.76 16.57
CA GLY A 165 -7.99 8.86 17.68
C GLY A 165 -7.91 9.55 19.05
N VAL A 166 -8.96 10.22 19.51
CA VAL A 166 -8.99 10.83 20.86
C VAL A 166 -9.52 9.85 21.88
N LYS A 167 -8.82 9.73 23.02
CA LYS A 167 -9.25 8.88 24.13
C LYS A 167 -10.60 9.36 24.67
N ALA A 168 -11.56 8.45 24.80
CA ALA A 168 -12.87 8.75 25.35
C ALA A 168 -12.79 9.27 26.81
N PRO A 169 -13.74 10.13 27.23
CA PRO A 169 -13.83 10.58 28.61
C PRO A 169 -13.96 9.41 29.60
N GLY A 170 -13.26 9.52 30.73
CA GLY A 170 -13.33 8.55 31.84
C GLY A 170 -14.70 8.53 32.53
N ILE A 171 -14.83 7.80 33.64
CA ILE A 171 -16.12 7.69 34.37
C ILE A 171 -16.48 8.98 35.11
N ILE A 172 -15.50 9.62 35.75
CA ILE A 172 -15.70 10.82 36.59
C ILE A 172 -16.43 11.98 35.87
N PRO A 173 -16.08 12.37 34.63
CA PRO A 173 -16.78 13.45 33.93
C PRO A 173 -18.15 13.05 33.35
N ARG A 174 -18.57 11.77 33.45
CA ARG A 174 -19.85 11.33 32.89
C ARG A 174 -20.97 11.65 33.87
N ILE A 175 -22.07 12.14 33.31
CA ILE A 175 -23.30 12.40 34.05
C ILE A 175 -24.30 11.30 33.67
N SER A 176 -25.13 10.86 34.61
CA SER A 176 -26.25 9.97 34.30
C SER A 176 -27.16 10.60 33.26
N VAL A 177 -27.61 9.81 32.29
CA VAL A 177 -28.54 10.26 31.25
C VAL A 177 -29.87 10.63 31.91
N ARG A 178 -30.25 11.91 31.80
CA ARG A 178 -31.46 12.47 32.44
C ARG A 178 -32.41 13.16 31.47
N GLU A 179 -31.91 13.55 30.29
CA GLU A 179 -32.69 14.26 29.28
C GLU A 179 -33.14 13.29 28.19
N PRO A 180 -34.44 13.22 27.86
CA PRO A 180 -34.92 12.40 26.75
C PRO A 180 -34.52 12.99 25.40
N MET A 181 -34.23 12.12 24.42
CA MET A 181 -34.07 12.46 23.00
C MET A 181 -35.30 11.93 22.25
N GLN A 182 -36.15 12.83 21.78
CA GLN A 182 -37.38 12.45 21.08
C GLN A 182 -37.07 11.94 19.68
N THR A 183 -37.55 10.72 19.36
CA THR A 183 -37.42 10.15 18.01
C THR A 183 -38.64 10.48 17.14
N GLY A 184 -39.80 10.73 17.75
CA GLY A 184 -41.07 10.93 17.05
C GLY A 184 -41.75 9.61 16.68
N ILE A 185 -41.17 8.46 17.02
CA ILE A 185 -41.71 7.13 16.76
C ILE A 185 -42.37 6.64 18.04
N LYS A 186 -43.71 6.59 18.07
CA LYS A 186 -44.49 6.20 19.27
C LYS A 186 -44.02 4.88 19.87
N ALA A 187 -43.75 3.88 19.04
CA ALA A 187 -43.30 2.57 19.49
C ALA A 187 -41.94 2.63 20.21
N VAL A 188 -41.01 3.45 19.71
CA VAL A 188 -39.69 3.63 20.33
C VAL A 188 -39.83 4.50 21.58
N ASP A 189 -40.43 5.68 21.46
CA ASP A 189 -40.53 6.64 22.57
C ASP A 189 -41.33 6.11 23.77
N SER A 190 -42.26 5.17 23.56
CA SER A 190 -43.07 4.57 24.63
C SER A 190 -42.43 3.32 25.26
N LEU A 191 -41.83 2.45 24.44
CA LEU A 191 -41.32 1.15 24.92
C LEU A 191 -39.83 1.19 25.26
N VAL A 192 -39.04 1.94 24.49
CA VAL A 192 -37.58 2.03 24.60
C VAL A 192 -37.17 3.51 24.49
N PRO A 193 -37.43 4.32 25.53
CA PRO A 193 -37.07 5.74 25.50
C PRO A 193 -35.55 5.89 25.40
N ILE A 194 -35.10 6.73 24.47
CA ILE A 194 -33.67 7.02 24.25
C ILE A 194 -33.33 8.34 24.93
N GLY A 195 -32.26 8.36 25.75
CA GLY A 195 -31.78 9.58 26.38
C GLY A 195 -30.55 10.19 25.70
N ARG A 196 -30.32 11.49 25.93
CA ARG A 196 -29.16 12.22 25.39
C ARG A 196 -27.87 11.70 26.01
N GLY A 197 -26.94 11.26 25.16
CA GLY A 197 -25.67 10.62 25.59
C GLY A 197 -25.76 9.10 25.77
N GLN A 198 -26.91 8.49 25.48
CA GLN A 198 -27.06 7.03 25.37
C GLN A 198 -26.55 6.52 24.01
N ARG A 199 -26.16 5.25 23.96
CA ARG A 199 -25.85 4.52 22.73
C ARG A 199 -26.91 3.44 22.55
N GLU A 200 -27.73 3.56 21.52
CA GLU A 200 -28.80 2.61 21.21
C GLU A 200 -28.51 1.94 19.85
N LEU A 201 -28.49 0.62 19.81
CA LEU A 201 -28.23 -0.15 18.60
C LEU A 201 -29.55 -0.45 17.90
N ILE A 202 -29.66 -0.08 16.62
CA ILE A 202 -30.77 -0.48 15.76
C ILE A 202 -30.31 -1.68 14.92
N ILE A 203 -31.03 -2.80 15.03
CA ILE A 203 -30.75 -4.03 14.27
C ILE A 203 -32.00 -4.49 13.53
N GLY A 204 -31.82 -4.91 12.27
CA GLY A 204 -32.88 -5.38 11.39
C GLY A 204 -32.34 -6.26 10.26
N ARG A 205 -33.22 -6.91 9.51
CA ARG A 205 -32.85 -7.64 8.28
C ARG A 205 -32.98 -6.74 7.05
N SER A 206 -32.24 -7.07 5.98
CA SER A 206 -32.44 -6.42 4.68
C SER A 206 -33.87 -6.68 4.19
N SER A 207 -34.45 -5.65 3.60
CA SER A 207 -35.77 -5.72 2.97
C SER A 207 -35.64 -6.28 1.56
N ASP A 208 -35.25 -7.54 1.42
CA ASP A 208 -35.36 -8.23 0.12
C ASP A 208 -36.78 -8.78 -0.03
N ARG A 209 -37.61 -7.97 -0.70
CA ARG A 209 -38.85 -8.34 -1.39
C ARG A 209 -38.95 -7.49 -2.65
#